data_AF-A0A6V7IBR8-F1
#
_entry.id   AF-A0A6V7IBR8-F1
#
_cell.length_a   1.000
_cell.length_b   1.000
_cell.length_c   1.000
_cell.angle_alpha   90.00
_cell.angle_beta   90.00
_cell.angle_gamma   90.00
#
_symmetry.space_group_name_H-M   'P 1'
#
loop_
_entity.id
_entity.type
_entity.pdbx_description
1 polymer ?
#
loop_
_entity_poly.entity_id
_entity_poly.type
_entity_poly.pdbx_seq_one_letter_code
_entity_poly.pdbx_strand_id
1 'polypeptide(L)' 'EITCEIGGGWSGKAPQCRFVDCGAPPHIEFGNFELINGTTTVSSSVIYSCQEDYWLVGEARHECTREGKWSHETPSCE' A
#
# COMPACT_ATOMS: atom_id res chain seq x y z
N GLU A 1 10.44 -0.87 24.59
CA GLU A 1 10.65 0.48 25.14
C GLU A 1 12.14 0.67 25.35
N ILE A 2 12.71 1.81 24.96
CA ILE A 2 14.16 2.07 25.11
C ILE A 2 14.34 2.85 26.42
N THR A 3 15.06 2.26 27.36
CA THR A 3 15.26 2.81 28.71
C THR A 3 16.74 3.11 28.94
N CYS A 4 17.03 4.16 29.70
CA CYS A 4 18.39 4.52 30.06
C CYS A 4 18.82 3.65 31.26
N GLU A 5 19.91 2.90 31.09
CA GLU A 5 20.47 2.02 32.10
C GLU A 5 21.48 2.75 33.01
N ILE A 6 21.66 2.24 34.23
CA ILE A 6 22.64 2.76 35.19
C ILE A 6 24.04 2.43 34.66
N GLY A 7 24.67 3.45 34.05
CA GLY A 7 25.88 3.31 33.23
C GLY A 7 25.87 4.21 31.99
N GLY A 8 24.74 4.84 31.68
CA GLY A 8 24.60 5.78 30.56
C GLY A 8 24.36 5.11 29.20
N GLY A 9 24.18 3.78 29.19
CA GLY A 9 23.80 3.01 28.02
C GLY A 9 22.29 2.97 27.83
N TRP A 10 21.84 2.79 26.58
CA TRP A 10 20.43 2.55 26.27
C TRP A 10 20.17 1.05 26.14
N SER A 11 19.08 0.56 26.73
CA SER A 11 18.71 -0.86 26.80
C SER A 11 18.28 -1.49 25.46
N GLY A 12 18.29 -0.74 24.36
CA GLY A 12 17.84 -1.23 23.05
C GLY A 12 18.26 -0.37 21.87
N LYS A 13 17.98 -0.86 20.66
CA LYS A 13 18.22 -0.14 19.39
C LYS A 13 17.06 0.80 19.09
N ALA A 14 17.39 2.03 18.68
CA ALA A 14 16.41 3.01 18.21
C ALA A 14 15.56 2.43 17.06
N PRO A 15 14.22 2.65 17.07
CA PRO A 15 13.38 2.24 15.95
C PRO A 15 13.85 2.94 14.67
N GLN A 16 13.83 2.21 13.56
CA GLN A 16 14.20 2.75 12.25
C GLN A 16 12.94 3.18 11.50
N CYS A 17 12.93 4.42 11.01
CA CYS A 17 11.92 4.87 10.06
C CYS A 17 12.28 4.33 8.68
N ARG A 18 11.37 3.57 8.08
CA ARG A 18 11.55 3.03 6.73
C ARG A 18 10.59 3.73 5.78
N PHE A 19 11.13 4.28 4.69
CA PHE A 19 10.31 4.71 3.57
C PHE A 19 9.76 3.47 2.84
N VAL A 20 8.45 3.43 2.60
CA VAL A 20 7.77 2.32 1.95
C VAL A 20 6.89 2.88 0.84
N ASP A 21 7.12 2.35 -0.36
CA ASP A 21 6.40 2.66 -1.57
C ASP A 21 6.02 1.34 -2.24
N CYS A 22 4.73 1.18 -2.54
CA CYS A 22 4.20 0.00 -3.23
C CYS A 22 4.38 0.07 -4.75
N GLY A 23 4.84 1.21 -5.28
CA GLY A 23 4.98 1.47 -6.69
C GLY A 23 3.63 1.69 -7.39
N ALA A 24 3.70 1.89 -8.70
CA ALA A 24 2.50 2.08 -9.51
C ALA A 24 1.56 0.85 -9.40
N PRO A 25 0.25 1.06 -9.17
CA PRO A 25 -0.72 -0.03 -9.21
C PRO A 25 -0.67 -0.77 -10.56
N PRO A 26 -0.81 -2.11 -10.59
CA PRO A 26 -0.87 -2.86 -11.84
C PRO A 26 -2.03 -2.39 -12.72
N HIS A 27 -1.77 -2.30 -14.02
CA HIS A 27 -2.79 -2.01 -15.02
C HIS A 27 -3.71 -3.23 -15.22
N ILE A 28 -4.99 -2.97 -15.47
CA ILE A 28 -6.00 -3.99 -15.75
C ILE A 28 -6.61 -3.75 -17.13
N GLU A 29 -6.80 -4.81 -17.91
CA GLU A 29 -7.48 -4.72 -19.21
C GLU A 29 -8.94 -4.32 -19.02
N PHE A 30 -9.48 -3.51 -19.94
CA PHE A 30 -10.85 -2.99 -19.88
C PHE A 30 -11.22 -2.28 -18.58
N GLY A 31 -10.22 -1.76 -17.86
CA GLY A 31 -10.41 -1.00 -16.63
C GLY A 31 -9.37 0.08 -16.44
N ASN A 32 -9.52 0.81 -15.34
CA ASN A 32 -8.66 1.90 -14.92
C ASN A 32 -8.47 1.84 -13.39
N PHE A 33 -7.53 2.64 -12.91
CA PHE A 33 -7.33 2.84 -11.48
C PHE A 33 -7.15 4.32 -11.15
N GLU A 34 -7.55 4.71 -9.94
CA GLU A 34 -7.38 6.06 -9.42
C GLU A 34 -6.64 6.01 -8.09
N LEU A 35 -5.54 6.78 -7.99
CA LEU A 35 -4.81 6.98 -6.75
C LEU A 35 -5.50 8.07 -5.92
N ILE A 36 -6.21 7.66 -4.87
CA ILE A 36 -7.00 8.56 -4.01
C ILE A 36 -6.12 9.61 -3.33
N ASN A 37 -4.89 9.25 -2.98
CA ASN A 37 -3.95 10.15 -2.33
C ASN A 37 -3.00 10.85 -3.32
N GLY A 38 -3.01 10.48 -4.60
CA GLY A 38 -1.99 10.90 -5.57
C GLY A 38 -0.58 10.34 -5.28
N THR A 39 -0.46 9.40 -4.34
CA THR A 39 0.79 8.76 -3.91
C THR A 39 0.64 7.26 -3.84
N THR A 40 1.77 6.55 -3.82
CA THR A 40 1.87 5.07 -3.73
C THR A 40 2.56 4.61 -2.44
N THR A 41 2.74 5.52 -1.49
CA THR A 41 3.39 5.26 -0.20
C THR A 41 2.47 4.55 0.78
N VAL A 42 3.03 4.01 1.87
CA VAL A 42 2.26 3.33 2.93
C VAL A 42 0.99 4.11 3.32
N SER A 43 -0.12 3.38 3.44
CA SER A 43 -1.47 3.90 3.68
C SER A 43 -2.11 4.73 2.56
N SER A 44 -1.44 4.85 1.42
CA SER A 44 -2.09 5.34 0.20
C SER A 44 -3.12 4.32 -0.30
N SER A 45 -4.22 4.80 -0.86
CA SER A 45 -5.28 3.97 -1.43
C SER A 45 -5.39 4.14 -2.93
N VAL A 46 -5.68 3.04 -3.61
CA VAL A 46 -6.07 2.99 -5.02
C VAL A 46 -7.45 2.38 -5.14
N ILE A 47 -8.27 2.89 -6.07
CA ILE A 47 -9.56 2.32 -6.44
C ILE A 47 -9.54 1.93 -7.91
N TYR A 48 -9.91 0.68 -8.19
CA TYR A 48 -10.08 0.14 -9.54
C TYR A 48 -11.51 0.28 -10.01
N SER A 49 -11.67 0.53 -11.31
CA SER A 49 -12.96 0.60 -11.99
C SER A 49 -12.88 -0.04 -13.37
N CYS A 50 -13.97 -0.64 -13.83
CA CYS A 50 -14.08 -1.18 -15.18
C CYS A 50 -14.72 -0.19 -16.14
N GLN A 51 -14.45 -0.37 -17.43
CA GLN A 51 -15.12 0.36 -18.51
C GLN A 51 -16.61 -0.02 -18.59
N GLU A 52 -17.35 0.71 -19.42
CA GLU A 52 -18.76 0.39 -19.70
C GLU A 52 -18.89 -1.05 -20.23
N ASP A 53 -19.96 -1.73 -19.82
CA ASP A 53 -20.27 -3.13 -20.13
C ASP A 53 -19.38 -4.21 -19.48
N TYR A 54 -18.43 -3.84 -18.63
CA TYR A 54 -17.62 -4.79 -17.83
C TYR A 54 -17.93 -4.68 -16.33
N TRP A 55 -17.81 -5.78 -15.58
CA TRP A 55 -17.90 -5.76 -14.12
C TRP A 55 -16.56 -6.14 -13.47
N LEU A 56 -16.30 -5.56 -12.29
CA LEU A 56 -15.09 -5.82 -11.54
C LEU A 56 -15.17 -7.16 -10.80
N VAL A 57 -14.18 -8.01 -10.99
CA VAL A 57 -13.98 -9.26 -10.26
C VAL A 57 -12.78 -9.10 -9.33
N GLY A 58 -13.05 -9.09 -8.02
CA GLY A 58 -12.04 -8.87 -6.97
C GLY A 58 -12.34 -7.66 -6.09
N GLU A 59 -11.36 -7.23 -5.30
CA GLU A 59 -11.48 -6.06 -4.43
C GLU A 59 -11.22 -4.77 -5.22
N ALA A 60 -12.15 -3.81 -5.15
CA ALA A 60 -11.97 -2.53 -5.85
C ALA A 60 -10.93 -1.64 -5.18
N ARG A 61 -10.83 -1.68 -3.84
CA ARG A 61 -10.00 -0.77 -3.06
C ARG A 61 -8.79 -1.49 -2.48
N HIS A 62 -7.60 -1.02 -2.83
CA HIS A 62 -6.36 -1.54 -2.26
C HIS A 62 -5.65 -0.45 -1.46
N GLU A 63 -4.97 -0.86 -0.40
CA GLU A 63 -4.12 0.01 0.42
C GLU A 63 -2.66 -0.43 0.31
N CYS A 64 -1.74 0.54 0.23
CA CYS A 64 -0.32 0.24 0.28
C CYS A 64 0.11 -0.18 1.69
N THR A 65 0.55 -1.42 1.82
CA THR A 65 0.93 -2.01 3.11
C THR A 65 2.36 -1.63 3.51
N ARG A 66 2.69 -1.86 4.79
CA ARG A 66 4.06 -1.65 5.31
C ARG A 66 5.10 -2.58 4.68
N GLU A 67 4.66 -3.62 4.00
CA GLU A 67 5.52 -4.57 3.29
C GLU A 67 5.97 -4.06 1.92
N GLY A 68 5.42 -2.94 1.43
CA GLY A 68 5.67 -2.42 0.09
C GLY A 68 4.87 -3.16 -0.98
N LYS A 69 3.70 -3.69 -0.61
CA LYS A 69 2.76 -4.35 -1.51
C LYS A 69 1.35 -3.80 -1.31
N TRP A 70 0.56 -3.81 -2.38
CA TRP A 70 -0.87 -3.54 -2.30
C TRP A 70 -1.58 -4.64 -1.49
N SER A 71 -2.62 -4.25 -0.74
CA SER A 71 -3.29 -5.13 0.23
C SER A 71 -4.03 -6.32 -0.39
N HIS A 72 -4.40 -6.23 -1.67
CA HIS A 72 -5.14 -7.25 -2.39
C HIS A 72 -4.48 -7.52 -3.75
N GLU A 73 -4.73 -8.70 -4.29
CA GLU A 73 -4.32 -9.08 -5.65
C GLU A 73 -5.04 -8.23 -6.69
N THR A 74 -4.39 -7.99 -7.83
CA THR A 74 -4.94 -7.18 -8.92
C THR A 74 -6.30 -7.73 -9.40
N PRO A 75 -7.38 -6.92 -9.40
CA PRO A 75 -8.68 -7.36 -9.88
C PRO A 75 -8.69 -7.49 -11.40
N SER A 76 -9.72 -8.14 -11.94
CA SER A 76 -9.97 -8.22 -13.39
C SER A 76 -11.31 -7.60 -13.75
N CYS A 77 -11.45 -7.19 -15.01
CA CYS A 77 -12.72 -6.80 -15.61
C CYS A 77 -13.19 -7.93 -16.52
N GLU A 78 -14.45 -8.35 -16.37
CA GLU A 78 -15.11 -9.41 -17.14
C GLU A 78 -16.39 -8.90 -17.82
#